data_AF-A0AB36F4P5-F1
#
_entry.id   AF-A0AB36F4P5-F1
#
_cell.length_a   1.000
_cell.length_b   1.000
_cell.length_c   1.000
_cell.angle_alpha   90.00
_cell.angle_beta   90.00
_cell.angle_gamma   90.00
#
_symmetry.space_group_name_H-M   'P 1'
#
loop_
_entity.id
_entity.type
_entity.pdbx_description
1 polymer ?
#
loop_
_entity_poly.entity_id
_entity_poly.type
_entity_poly.pdbx_seq_one_letter_code
_entity_poly.pdbx_strand_id
1 'polypeptide(L)' 'MAYGLIGRFWRTDFGLEPVPDAQAFMRHEEPGVARLVMTFHCSPRPEGVRQHTETRVRCPDRRQLANAA' A
#
# COMPACT_ATOMS: atom_id res chain seq x y z
N MET A 1 -3.47 -5.47 -12.29
CA MET A 1 -2.43 -6.08 -11.42
C MET A 1 -2.50 -5.44 -10.04
N ALA A 2 -2.06 -6.12 -8.98
CA ALA A 2 -2.07 -5.57 -7.62
C ALA A 2 -0.76 -5.92 -6.89
N TYR A 3 -0.25 -4.99 -6.10
CA TYR A 3 0.95 -5.14 -5.27
C TYR A 3 0.64 -4.76 -3.83
N GLY A 4 1.05 -5.62 -2.89
CA GLY A 4 0.90 -5.38 -1.45
C GLY A 4 2.23 -4.98 -0.81
N LEU A 5 2.22 -3.92 0.01
CA LEU A 5 3.38 -3.50 0.79
C LEU A 5 2.99 -3.32 2.26
N ILE A 6 3.91 -3.67 3.16
CA ILE A 6 3.84 -3.39 4.60
C ILE A 6 4.97 -2.42 4.94
N GLY A 7 4.68 -1.38 5.71
CA GLY A 7 5.72 -0.48 6.18
C GLY A 7 5.21 0.75 6.90
N ARG A 8 6.14 1.69 7.10
CA ARG A 8 5.92 2.99 7.74
C ARG A 8 6.16 4.05 6.69
N PHE A 9 5.21 4.20 5.76
CA PHE A 9 5.37 4.99 4.54
C PHE A 9 5.66 6.48 4.74
N TRP A 10 5.51 6.99 5.97
CA TRP A 10 5.92 8.34 6.37
C TRP A 10 7.41 8.48 6.71
N ARG A 11 8.12 7.37 6.91
CA ARG A 11 9.59 7.42 7.04
C ARG A 11 10.20 7.66 5.68
N THR A 12 11.33 8.36 5.65
CA THR A 12 12.10 8.62 4.43
C THR A 12 12.61 7.35 3.75
N ASP A 13 12.83 6.29 4.54
CA ASP A 13 13.20 4.95 4.06
C ASP A 13 11.98 4.05 3.79
N PHE A 14 10.76 4.58 3.94
CA PHE A 14 9.46 3.89 3.89
C PHE A 14 9.28 2.77 4.92
N GLY A 15 10.32 2.42 5.69
CA GLY A 15 10.33 1.36 6.68
C GLY A 15 9.72 0.04 6.20
N LEU A 16 9.94 -0.35 4.95
CA LEU A 16 9.33 -1.53 4.33
C LEU A 16 9.71 -2.81 5.08
N GLU A 17 8.74 -3.69 5.27
CA GLU A 17 8.94 -4.99 5.90
C GLU A 17 8.82 -6.11 4.87
N PRO A 18 9.65 -7.17 4.97
CA PRO A 18 9.53 -8.32 4.11
C PRO A 18 8.21 -9.05 4.38
N VAL A 19 7.51 -9.42 3.32
CA VAL A 19 6.22 -10.11 3.39
C VAL A 19 6.32 -11.39 2.58
N PRO A 20 6.33 -12.58 3.22
CA PRO A 20 6.65 -13.83 2.53
C PRO A 20 5.54 -14.28 1.57
N ASP A 21 4.29 -13.96 1.88
CA ASP A 21 3.13 -14.33 1.06
C ASP A 21 1.90 -13.44 1.34
N ALA A 22 0.84 -13.66 0.55
CA ALA A 22 -0.42 -12.94 0.69
C ALA A 22 -1.13 -13.20 2.03
N GLN A 23 -0.93 -14.37 2.64
CA GLN A 23 -1.56 -14.73 3.90
C GLN A 23 -0.91 -13.98 5.09
N ALA A 24 0.42 -13.89 5.10
CA ALA A 24 1.18 -13.06 6.01
C ALA A 24 0.84 -11.58 5.82
N PHE A 25 0.69 -11.12 4.57
CA PHE A 25 0.14 -9.79 4.30
C PHE A 25 -1.19 -9.62 5.01
N MET A 26 -2.20 -10.47 4.70
CA MET A 26 -3.57 -10.34 5.21
C MET A 26 -3.71 -10.33 6.72
N ARG A 27 -2.88 -11.08 7.46
CA ARG A 27 -2.90 -11.15 8.93
C ARG A 27 -2.09 -10.05 9.63
N HIS A 28 -1.29 -9.28 8.91
CA HIS A 28 -0.42 -8.29 9.55
C HIS A 28 -1.23 -7.10 10.09
N GLU A 29 -1.16 -6.92 11.41
CA GLU A 29 -1.83 -5.88 12.20
C GLU A 29 -0.91 -5.24 13.26
N GLU A 30 0.40 -5.21 13.00
CA GLU A 30 1.36 -4.61 13.92
C GLU A 30 1.02 -3.13 14.18
N PRO A 31 0.85 -2.71 15.45
CA PRO A 31 0.55 -1.33 15.78
C PRO A 31 1.61 -0.35 15.24
N GLY A 32 1.15 0.74 14.64
CA GLY A 32 2.02 1.73 14.01
C GLY A 32 2.68 1.28 12.71
N VAL A 33 2.24 0.19 12.08
CA VAL A 33 2.66 -0.25 10.74
C VAL A 33 1.45 -0.24 9.81
N ALA A 34 1.60 0.35 8.63
CA ALA A 34 0.54 0.44 7.64
C ALA A 34 0.68 -0.65 6.58
N ARG A 35 -0.45 -1.03 6.01
CA ARG A 35 -0.53 -1.86 4.81
C ARG A 35 -1.08 -1.08 3.66
N LEU A 36 -0.53 -1.25 2.47
CA LEU A 36 -1.14 -0.71 1.26
C LEU A 36 -1.28 -1.75 0.18
N VAL A 37 -2.31 -1.57 -0.65
CA VAL A 37 -2.46 -2.25 -1.93
C VAL A 37 -2.48 -1.20 -3.01
N MET A 38 -1.61 -1.36 -4.01
CA MET A 38 -1.60 -0.55 -5.22
C MET A 38 -2.08 -1.39 -6.39
N THR A 39 -3.12 -0.94 -7.08
CA THR A 39 -3.68 -1.61 -8.26
C THR A 39 -3.40 -0.79 -9.52
N PHE A 40 -3.24 -1.51 -10.62
CA PHE A 40 -3.08 -0.93 -11.96
C PHE A 40 -4.11 -1.55 -12.90
N HIS A 41 -4.87 -0.69 -13.55
CA HIS A 41 -5.89 -1.04 -14.53
C HIS A 41 -5.60 -0.29 -15.83
N CYS A 42 -5.38 -1.03 -16.91
CA CYS A 42 -5.25 -0.47 -18.24
C CYS A 42 -6.56 -0.71 -19.00
N SER A 43 -7.09 0.32 -19.65
CA SER A 43 -8.23 0.19 -20.54
C SER A 43 -7.96 0.87 -21.89
N PRO A 44 -8.42 0.27 -23.00
CA PRO A 44 -8.26 0.86 -24.32
C PRO A 44 -9.05 2.18 -24.44
N ARG A 45 -8.52 3.09 -25.24
CA ARG A 45 -9.11 4.36 -25.67
C ARG A 45 -8.86 4.55 -27.18
N PRO A 46 -9.70 5.30 -27.90
CA PRO A 46 -9.45 5.61 -29.32
C PRO A 46 -8.05 6.16 -29.59
N GLU A 47 -7.53 6.96 -28.66
CA GLU A 47 -6.23 7.63 -28.71
C GLU A 47 -5.07 6.86 -28.05
N GLY A 48 -5.31 5.66 -27.51
CA GLY A 48 -4.26 4.85 -26.87
C GLY A 48 -4.74 4.01 -25.69
N VAL A 49 -4.01 4.03 -24.58
CA VAL A 49 -4.32 3.26 -23.37
C VAL A 49 -4.45 4.20 -22.18
N ARG A 50 -5.57 4.11 -21.47
CA ARG A 50 -5.75 4.77 -20.18
C ARG A 50 -5.23 3.87 -19.07
N GLN A 51 -4.25 4.34 -18.32
CA GLN A 51 -3.82 3.72 -17.08
C GLN A 51 -4.53 4.37 -15.89
N HIS A 52 -5.10 3.55 -15.02
CA HIS A 52 -5.64 3.95 -13.74
C HIS A 52 -4.88 3.23 -12.63
N THR A 53 -4.28 4.01 -11.75
CA THR A 53 -3.59 3.51 -10.56
C THR A 53 -4.41 3.90 -9.33
N GLU A 54 -4.68 2.94 -8.46
CA GLU A 54 -5.36 3.19 -7.19
C GLU A 54 -4.50 2.64 -6.04
N THR A 55 -4.26 3.48 -5.03
CA THR A 55 -3.51 3.11 -3.83
C THR A 55 -4.46 3.16 -2.64
N ARG A 56 -4.67 2.03 -1.97
CA ARG A 56 -5.48 1.93 -0.75
C ARG A 56 -4.57 1.63 0.43
N VAL A 57 -4.60 2.49 1.45
CA VAL A 57 -3.77 2.35 2.66
C VAL A 57 -4.67 2.03 3.85
N ARG A 58 -4.35 0.96 4.58
CA ARG A 58 -4.94 0.62 5.88
C ARG A 58 -3.94 0.99 6.98
N CYS A 59 -4.39 1.87 7.87
CA CYS A 59 -3.71 2.18 9.13
C CYS A 59 -4.47 1.47 10.27
N PRO A 60 -3.88 0.45 10.94
CA PRO A 60 -4.55 -0.27 12.03
C PRO A 60 -4.82 0.58 13.28
N ASP A 61 -4.11 1.69 13.48
CA ASP A 61 -4.32 2.58 14.63
C ASP A 61 -4.14 4.07 14.24
N ARG A 62 -4.12 4.95 15.24
CA ARG A 62 -3.98 6.40 15.05
C ARG A 62 -2.54 6.91 15.14
N ARG A 63 -1.57 6.05 15.49
CA ARG A 63 -0.15 6.45 15.62
C ARG A 63 0.43 6.92 14.29
N GLN A 64 -0.13 6.48 13.16
CA GLN A 64 0.24 6.97 11.84
C GLN A 64 -0.15 8.43 11.58
N LEU A 65 -1.19 8.97 12.24
CA LEU A 65 -1.63 10.36 12.02
C LEU A 65 -0.62 11.38 12.53
N ALA A 66 0.06 11.08 13.64
CA ALA A 66 1.06 11.99 14.23
C ALA A 66 2.31 12.19 13.37
N ASN A 67 2.54 11.29 12.40
CA ASN A 67 3.77 11.25 11.61
C ASN A 67 3.54 11.52 10.11
N ALA A 68 2.31 11.81 9.69
CA ALA A 68 1.95 12.06 8.29
C ALA A 68 2.12 13.54 7.85
N ALA A 69 2.73 14.39 8.70
CA ALA A 69 2.95 15.81 8.45
C ALA A 69 4.33 16.07 7.82
#